data_AF-A0A0H2UVP0-F1
#
_entry.id   AF-A0A0H2UVP0-F1
#
_cell.length_a   1.000
_cell.length_b   1.000
_cell.length_c   1.000
_cell.angle_alpha   90.00
_cell.angle_beta   90.00
_cell.angle_gamma   90.00
#
_symmetry.space_group_name_H-M   'P 1'
#
loop_
_entity.id
_entity.type
_entity.pdbx_description
1 polymer ?
#
loop_
_entity_poly.entity_id
_entity_poly.type
_entity_poly.pdbx_seq_one_letter_code
_entity_poly.pdbx_strand_id
1 'polypeptide(L)'
;MMTPETVCQEKGIDLVYFDGRGTNIPGMFNKKHNVIAIDTYLDGIYKHKVIYHELGHREHTASYYKLNKEKAELQADRCMIHHLLKEELSYWDNMEDFNYIQFMEKYELTSIADEVMVKEEFKNLI
;
A
#
# COMPACT_ATOMS: atom_id res chain seq x y z
N MET A 1 14.67 2.63 9.05
CA MET A 1 14.07 1.79 8.01
C MET A 1 12.60 2.14 7.97
N MET A 2 12.09 2.59 6.82
CA MET A 2 10.67 2.91 6.68
C MET A 2 9.88 1.59 6.60
N THR A 3 8.85 1.44 7.42
CA THR A 3 7.96 0.25 7.39
C THR A 3 6.50 0.71 7.40
N PRO A 4 5.55 -0.14 7.00
CA PRO A 4 4.14 0.22 7.07
C PRO A 4 3.68 0.61 8.47
N GLU A 5 4.21 -0.08 9.50
CA GLU A 5 3.91 0.21 10.90
C GLU A 5 4.38 1.61 11.32
N THR A 6 5.59 2.03 10.91
CA THR A 6 6.09 3.37 11.26
C THR A 6 5.29 4.45 10.54
N VAL A 7 4.93 4.24 9.28
CA VAL A 7 4.08 5.16 8.50
C VAL A 7 2.69 5.29 9.13
N CYS A 8 2.09 4.19 9.58
CA CYS A 8 0.80 4.23 10.28
C CYS A 8 0.90 4.98 11.61
N GLN A 9 1.95 4.70 12.40
CA GLN A 9 2.20 5.38 13.68
C GLN A 9 2.34 6.89 13.51
N GLU A 10 3.14 7.35 12.53
CA GLU A 10 3.33 8.77 12.22
C GLU A 10 2.01 9.46 11.81
N LYS A 11 1.10 8.71 11.19
CA LYS A 11 -0.22 9.20 10.77
C LYS A 11 -1.31 9.00 11.84
N GLY A 12 -0.94 8.51 13.02
CA GLY A 12 -1.87 8.25 14.14
C GLY A 12 -2.89 7.15 13.84
N ILE A 13 -2.55 6.20 12.96
CA ILE A 13 -3.40 5.08 12.56
C ILE A 13 -3.01 3.86 13.39
N ASP A 14 -3.97 3.28 14.10
CA ASP A 14 -3.74 2.04 14.83
C ASP A 14 -3.77 0.84 13.88
N LEU A 15 -2.82 -0.07 14.04
CA LEU A 15 -2.84 -1.37 13.38
C LEU A 15 -3.35 -2.42 14.35
N VAL A 16 -4.41 -3.12 13.95
CA VAL A 16 -4.98 -4.24 14.71
C VAL A 16 -4.99 -5.49 13.84
N TYR A 17 -4.88 -6.64 14.48
CA TYR A 17 -4.86 -7.93 13.81
C TYR A 17 -6.15 -8.70 14.10
N PHE A 18 -6.68 -9.38 13.07
CA PHE A 18 -7.83 -10.26 13.21
C PHE A 18 -7.55 -11.64 12.61
N ASP A 19 -8.29 -12.65 13.04
CA ASP A 19 -8.27 -13.98 12.42
C ASP A 19 -9.05 -13.92 11.11
N GLY A 20 -8.34 -13.83 9.99
CA GLY A 20 -8.94 -13.75 8.66
C GLY A 20 -9.29 -15.11 8.05
N ARG A 21 -9.09 -16.24 8.74
CA ARG A 21 -9.38 -17.57 8.17
C ARG A 21 -10.85 -17.68 7.80
N GLY A 22 -11.12 -18.02 6.54
CA GLY A 22 -12.48 -18.10 6.00
C GLY A 22 -13.09 -16.76 5.59
N THR A 23 -12.37 -15.65 5.79
CA THR A 23 -12.71 -14.34 5.25
C THR A 23 -11.77 -14.09 4.06
N ASN A 24 -12.31 -13.87 2.86
CA ASN A 24 -11.47 -13.53 1.69
C ASN A 24 -11.01 -12.06 1.75
N ILE A 25 -10.76 -11.52 2.95
CA ILE A 25 -10.49 -10.11 3.21
C ILE A 25 -9.12 -10.02 3.89
N PRO A 26 -8.08 -9.55 3.18
CA PRO A 26 -6.72 -9.46 3.73
C PRO A 26 -6.55 -8.30 4.70
N GLY A 27 -7.36 -7.25 4.56
CA GLY A 27 -7.33 -6.07 5.42
C GLY A 27 -8.54 -5.17 5.18
N MET A 28 -8.70 -4.16 6.05
CA MET A 28 -9.68 -3.09 5.87
C MET A 28 -9.27 -1.82 6.62
N PHE A 29 -9.51 -0.66 6.01
CA PHE A 29 -9.45 0.62 6.70
C PHE A 29 -10.79 1.04 7.31
N ASN A 30 -10.81 1.25 8.63
CA ASN A 30 -11.94 1.81 9.36
C ASN A 30 -11.73 3.30 9.63
N LYS A 31 -12.26 4.14 8.74
CA LYS A 31 -12.16 5.61 8.83
C LYS A 31 -12.73 6.20 10.12
N LYS A 32 -13.81 5.63 10.67
CA LYS A 32 -14.45 6.16 11.88
C LYS A 32 -13.53 6.05 13.10
N HIS A 33 -12.74 4.98 13.15
CA HIS A 33 -11.85 4.69 14.27
C HIS A 33 -10.38 5.00 13.97
N ASN A 34 -10.06 5.37 12.72
CA ASN A 34 -8.69 5.56 12.23
C ASN A 34 -7.81 4.31 12.46
N VAL A 35 -8.36 3.14 12.13
CA VAL A 35 -7.73 1.84 12.34
C VAL A 35 -7.58 1.12 11.01
N ILE A 36 -6.44 0.48 10.78
CA ILE A 36 -6.29 -0.56 9.76
C ILE A 36 -6.35 -1.92 10.47
N ALA A 37 -7.31 -2.75 10.09
CA ALA A 37 -7.36 -4.14 10.52
C ALA A 37 -6.69 -5.02 9.46
N ILE A 38 -5.78 -5.88 9.87
CA ILE A 38 -4.99 -6.77 8.99
C ILE A 38 -5.20 -8.22 9.40
N ASP A 39 -5.31 -9.12 8.42
CA ASP A 39 -5.32 -10.55 8.69
C ASP A 39 -3.98 -10.97 9.33
N THR A 40 -4.07 -11.58 10.52
CA THR A 40 -2.91 -12.02 11.31
C THR A 40 -2.02 -13.05 10.60
N TYR A 41 -2.52 -13.70 9.54
CA TYR A 41 -1.77 -14.70 8.78
C TYR A 41 -0.97 -14.11 7.61
N LEU A 42 -1.08 -12.80 7.35
CA LEU A 42 -0.25 -12.12 6.35
C LEU A 42 1.14 -11.80 6.92
N ASP A 43 2.17 -12.05 6.12
CA ASP A 43 3.56 -11.77 6.47
C ASP A 43 4.31 -11.08 5.32
N GLY A 44 5.55 -10.68 5.63
CA GLY A 44 6.50 -10.10 4.68
C GLY A 44 5.90 -9.04 3.75
N ILE A 45 6.19 -9.20 2.46
CA ILE A 45 5.79 -8.27 1.39
C ILE A 45 4.26 -8.17 1.29
N TYR A 46 3.52 -9.28 1.43
CA TYR A 46 2.06 -9.26 1.31
C TYR A 46 1.41 -8.43 2.41
N LYS A 47 1.89 -8.57 3.66
CA LYS A 47 1.43 -7.72 4.77
C LYS A 47 1.70 -6.24 4.48
N HIS A 48 2.88 -5.90 3.95
CA HIS A 48 3.24 -4.51 3.64
C HIS A 48 2.33 -3.93 2.54
N LYS A 49 2.11 -4.69 1.47
CA LYS A 49 1.18 -4.31 0.38
C LYS A 49 -0.20 -3.97 0.91
N VAL A 50 -0.78 -4.85 1.72
CA VAL A 50 -2.14 -4.66 2.26
C VAL A 50 -2.20 -3.45 3.18
N ILE A 51 -1.24 -3.26 4.09
CA ILE A 51 -1.25 -2.08 4.98
C ILE A 51 -1.18 -0.78 4.17
N TYR A 52 -0.29 -0.67 3.19
CA TYR A 52 -0.19 0.55 2.40
C TYR A 52 -1.39 0.78 1.46
N HIS A 53 -2.02 -0.30 0.98
CA HIS A 53 -3.28 -0.22 0.23
C HIS A 53 -4.40 0.35 1.11
N GLU A 54 -4.61 -0.24 2.29
CA GLU A 54 -5.63 0.22 3.24
C GLU A 54 -5.38 1.67 3.68
N LEU A 55 -4.12 2.05 3.84
CA LEU A 55 -3.74 3.45 4.09
C LEU A 55 -4.22 4.40 2.98
N GLY A 56 -4.22 3.96 1.73
CA GLY A 56 -4.73 4.73 0.60
C GLY A 56 -6.23 4.99 0.64
N HIS A 57 -7.00 4.21 1.41
CA HIS A 57 -8.43 4.47 1.64
C HIS A 57 -8.71 5.56 2.68
N ARG A 58 -7.70 6.12 3.34
CA ARG A 58 -7.88 7.08 4.45
C ARG A 58 -8.76 8.28 4.09
N GLU A 59 -8.53 8.85 2.91
CA GLU A 59 -9.24 10.06 2.47
C GLU A 59 -10.60 9.74 1.82
N HIS A 60 -10.88 8.48 1.48
CA HIS A 60 -12.14 8.07 0.88
C HIS A 60 -13.28 8.10 1.91
N THR A 61 -14.42 8.70 1.56
CA THR A 61 -15.65 8.57 2.34
C THR A 61 -16.44 7.36 1.83
N ALA A 62 -17.37 6.84 2.64
CA ALA A 62 -18.24 5.74 2.21
C ALA A 62 -19.04 6.10 0.94
N SER A 63 -19.50 7.35 0.82
CA SER A 63 -20.20 7.83 -0.38
C SER A 63 -19.26 7.94 -1.59
N TYR A 64 -18.03 8.44 -1.40
CA TYR A 64 -17.03 8.50 -2.46
C TYR A 64 -16.73 7.11 -3.00
N TYR A 65 -16.42 6.17 -2.10
CA TYR A 65 -16.10 4.79 -2.46
C TYR A 65 -17.26 4.11 -3.20
N LYS A 66 -18.50 4.27 -2.70
CA LYS A 66 -19.70 3.71 -3.34
C LYS A 66 -19.89 4.20 -4.77
N LEU A 67 -19.58 5.48 -5.04
CA LEU A 67 -19.79 6.10 -6.35
C LEU A 67 -18.58 5.95 -7.29
N ASN A 68 -17.38 5.73 -6.75
CA ASN A 68 -16.11 5.77 -7.49
C ASN A 68 -15.23 4.56 -7.17
N LYS A 69 -15.82 3.38 -6.98
CA LYS A 69 -15.10 2.19 -6.44
C LYS A 69 -13.78 1.92 -7.15
N GLU A 70 -13.80 1.76 -8.47
CA GLU A 70 -12.58 1.46 -9.26
C GLU A 70 -11.51 2.55 -9.12
N LYS A 71 -11.93 3.82 -9.11
CA LYS A 71 -11.01 4.95 -8.91
C LYS A 71 -10.41 4.94 -7.49
N ALA A 72 -11.22 4.61 -6.49
CA ALA A 72 -10.76 4.53 -5.11
C ALA A 72 -9.75 3.38 -4.90
N GLU A 73 -9.96 2.23 -5.54
CA GLU A 73 -8.98 1.13 -5.55
C GLU A 73 -7.69 1.54 -6.25
N LEU A 74 -7.75 2.17 -7.44
CA LEU A 74 -6.56 2.66 -8.14
C LEU A 74 -5.77 3.72 -7.33
N GLN A 75 -6.47 4.54 -6.54
CA GLN A 75 -5.82 5.48 -5.62
C GLN A 75 -5.15 4.78 -4.45
N ALA A 76 -5.76 3.70 -3.95
CA ALA A 76 -5.18 2.84 -2.92
C ALA A 76 -3.96 2.07 -3.43
N ASP A 77 -4.03 1.49 -4.64
CA ASP A 77 -2.91 0.84 -5.32
C ASP A 77 -1.75 1.81 -5.54
N ARG A 78 -2.04 3.04 -5.99
CA ARG A 78 -1.00 4.08 -6.14
C ARG A 78 -0.36 4.44 -4.80
N CYS A 79 -1.15 4.56 -3.73
CA CYS A 79 -0.64 4.79 -2.38
C CYS A 79 0.26 3.62 -1.92
N MET A 80 -0.14 2.38 -2.20
CA MET A 80 0.67 1.20 -1.96
C MET A 80 2.01 1.28 -2.69
N ILE A 81 1.99 1.48 -4.01
CA ILE A 81 3.20 1.57 -4.84
C ILE A 81 4.13 2.69 -4.37
N HIS A 82 3.60 3.87 -4.05
CA HIS A 82 4.38 5.00 -3.55
C HIS A 82 5.20 4.63 -2.30
N HIS A 83 4.58 3.96 -1.33
CA HIS A 83 5.25 3.60 -0.10
C HIS A 83 6.20 2.41 -0.26
N LEU A 84 5.86 1.43 -1.11
CA LEU A 84 6.78 0.35 -1.47
C LEU A 84 8.04 0.89 -2.15
N LEU A 85 7.91 1.87 -3.04
CA LEU A 85 9.06 2.55 -3.66
C LEU A 85 9.90 3.27 -2.61
N LYS A 86 9.28 4.05 -1.71
CA LYS A 86 10.02 4.71 -0.61
C LYS A 86 10.76 3.73 0.28
N GLU A 87 10.12 2.62 0.62
CA GLU A 87 10.73 1.55 1.40
C GLU A 87 11.91 0.94 0.64
N GLU A 88 11.72 0.54 -0.63
CA GLU A 88 12.79 -0.03 -1.47
C GLU A 88 13.97 0.92 -1.61
N LEU A 89 13.73 2.17 -2.00
CA LEU A 89 14.76 3.17 -2.25
C LEU A 89 15.51 3.56 -0.97
N SER A 90 14.91 3.36 0.21
CA SER A 90 15.59 3.61 1.49
C SER A 90 16.79 2.68 1.75
N TYR A 91 16.90 1.58 1.01
CA TYR A 91 18.02 0.65 1.08
C TYR A 91 19.13 0.94 0.05
N TRP A 92 18.92 1.90 -0.85
CA TRP A 92 19.80 2.13 -2.00
C TRP A 92 20.66 3.37 -1.79
N ASP A 93 21.97 3.24 -2.01
CA ASP A 93 22.89 4.37 -1.98
C ASP A 93 22.89 5.15 -3.30
N ASN A 94 22.59 4.47 -4.42
CA ASN A 94 22.53 5.06 -5.77
C ASN A 94 21.19 4.74 -6.44
N MET A 95 20.39 5.77 -6.69
CA MET A 95 19.07 5.62 -7.32
C MET A 95 19.12 5.36 -8.83
N GLU A 96 20.26 5.61 -9.49
CA GLU A 96 20.42 5.36 -10.94
C GLU A 96 20.36 3.87 -11.31
N ASP A 97 20.67 3.00 -10.36
CA ASP A 97 20.65 1.54 -10.56
C ASP A 97 19.23 0.97 -10.48
N PHE A 98 18.22 1.78 -10.12
CA PHE A 98 16.86 1.32 -9.89
C PHE A 98 16.24 0.72 -11.16
N ASN A 99 15.84 -0.55 -11.07
CA ASN A 99 15.18 -1.27 -12.15
C ASN A 99 13.71 -1.53 -11.80
N TYR A 100 12.81 -0.76 -12.43
CA TYR A 100 11.38 -0.87 -12.17
C TYR A 100 10.79 -2.24 -12.54
N ILE A 101 11.40 -2.98 -13.49
CA ILE A 101 10.94 -4.34 -13.86
C ILE A 101 11.20 -5.29 -12.69
N GLN A 102 12.39 -5.27 -12.12
CA GLN A 102 12.73 -6.10 -10.94
C GLN A 102 11.88 -5.72 -9.72
N PHE A 103 11.60 -4.43 -9.55
CA PHE A 103 10.67 -3.96 -8.53
C PHE A 103 9.26 -4.56 -8.74
N MET A 104 8.71 -4.47 -9.95
CA MET A 104 7.39 -5.03 -10.25
C MET A 104 7.33 -6.54 -10.06
N GLU A 105 8.39 -7.27 -10.47
CA GLU A 105 8.50 -8.72 -10.24
C GLU A 105 8.52 -9.06 -8.74
N LYS A 106 9.35 -8.35 -7.94
CA LYS A 106 9.45 -8.56 -6.49
C LYS A 106 8.12 -8.37 -5.76
N TYR A 107 7.34 -7.38 -6.18
CA TYR A 107 6.08 -7.00 -5.54
C TYR A 107 4.84 -7.59 -6.24
N GLU A 108 5.01 -8.46 -7.23
CA GLU A 108 3.92 -9.08 -8.01
C GLU A 108 2.94 -8.05 -8.58
N LEU A 109 3.47 -6.96 -9.14
CA LEU A 109 2.71 -5.91 -9.81
C LEU A 109 2.63 -6.27 -11.30
N THR A 110 1.44 -6.59 -11.80
CA THR A 110 1.30 -7.29 -13.10
C THR A 110 0.47 -6.54 -14.13
N SER A 111 -0.22 -5.47 -13.73
CA SER A 111 -1.09 -4.71 -14.64
C SER A 111 -0.35 -3.55 -15.32
N ILE A 112 -0.90 -3.09 -16.45
CA ILE A 112 -0.43 -1.87 -17.14
C ILE A 112 -0.62 -0.65 -16.22
N ALA A 113 -1.67 -0.64 -15.40
CA ALA A 113 -1.90 0.44 -14.43
C ALA A 113 -0.77 0.49 -13.40
N ASP A 114 -0.33 -0.67 -12.89
CA ASP A 114 0.80 -0.74 -11.95
C ASP A 114 2.08 -0.21 -12.60
N GLU A 115 2.39 -0.62 -13.83
CA GLU A 115 3.59 -0.16 -14.53
C GLU A 115 3.63 1.36 -14.67
N VAL A 116 2.49 1.96 -15.06
CA VAL A 116 2.35 3.41 -15.16
C VAL A 116 2.52 4.07 -13.80
N MET A 117 1.87 3.55 -12.76
CA MET A 117 1.98 4.09 -11.40
C MET A 117 3.40 4.00 -10.86
N VAL A 118 4.09 2.87 -11.04
CA VAL A 118 5.49 2.69 -10.61
C VAL A 118 6.39 3.73 -11.26
N LYS A 119 6.29 3.91 -12.58
CA LYS A 119 7.11 4.88 -13.32
C LYS A 119 6.83 6.32 -12.90
N GLU A 120 5.56 6.66 -12.67
CA GLU A 120 5.17 8.01 -12.24
C GLU A 120 5.58 8.29 -10.79
N GLU A 121 5.30 7.37 -9.86
CA GLU A 121 5.65 7.54 -8.46
C GLU A 121 7.17 7.55 -8.26
N PHE A 122 7.92 6.71 -8.99
CA PHE A 122 9.39 6.76 -8.95
C PHE A 122 9.91 8.14 -9.35
N LYS A 123 9.39 8.72 -10.45
CA LYS A 123 9.76 10.08 -10.88
C LYS A 123 9.36 11.17 -9.89
N ASN A 124 8.29 10.97 -9.11
CA ASN A 124 7.86 11.93 -8.09
C ASN A 124 8.72 11.90 -6.83
N LEU A 125 9.50 10.83 -6.63
CA LEU A 125 10.34 10.63 -5.44
C LEU A 125 11.79 11.09 -5.62
N ILE A 126 12.23 11.32 -6.86
CA ILE A 126 13.60 11.69 -7.23
C ILE A 126 13.73 13.16 -7.63
#